data_AF-A0A833CD34-F1
#
_entry.id   AF-A0A833CD34-F1
#
_cell.length_a   1.000
_cell.length_b   1.000
_cell.length_c   1.000
_cell.angle_alpha   90.00
_cell.angle_beta   90.00
_cell.angle_gamma   90.00
#
_symmetry.space_group_name_H-M   'P 1'
#
loop_
_entity.id
_entity.type
_entity.pdbx_description
1 polymer ?
#
loop_
_entity_poly.entity_id
_entity_poly.type
_entity_poly.pdbx_seq_one_letter_code
_entity_poly.pdbx_strand_id
1 'polypeptide(L)' 'MNTGYAKLLGFEDSIIMGTEDVGKAAALTPKAKILTVHMDTVNHTAVDRKTMKKYVDGMGLQDQVTIPEDGETVKL' A
#
# COMPACT_ATOMS: atom_id res chain seq x y z
N MET A 1 -6.28 0.69 -2.95
CA MET A 1 -5.19 1.50 -3.53
C MET A 1 -4.16 0.53 -4.11
N ASN A 2 -3.65 0.81 -5.31
CA ASN A 2 -2.58 0.01 -5.91
C ASN A 2 -1.24 0.56 -5.42
N THR A 3 -0.58 -0.15 -4.49
CA THR A 3 0.46 0.42 -3.62
C THR A 3 1.83 -0.25 -3.77
N GLY A 4 2.06 -0.96 -4.87
CA GLY A 4 3.32 -1.65 -5.11
C GLY A 4 4.50 -0.76 -5.50
N TYR A 5 4.32 0.56 -5.58
CA TYR A 5 5.36 1.52 -6.00
C TYR A 5 6.09 1.05 -7.27
N ALA A 6 5.28 0.73 -8.29
CA ALA A 6 5.73 0.14 -9.54
C ALA A 6 6.76 1.03 -10.24
N LYS A 7 7.96 0.50 -10.50
CA LYS A 7 9.04 1.22 -11.20
C LYS A 7 9.22 0.72 -12.61
N LEU A 8 9.49 1.64 -13.53
CA LEU A 8 9.76 1.36 -14.93
C LEU A 8 11.06 2.04 -15.36
N LEU A 9 11.86 1.34 -16.18
CA LEU A 9 13.09 1.90 -16.72
C LEU A 9 12.78 3.17 -17.53
N GLY A 10 13.53 4.25 -17.31
CA GLY A 10 13.33 5.53 -17.96
C GLY A 10 12.36 6.48 -17.25
N PHE A 11 11.78 6.08 -16.11
CA PHE A 11 10.99 6.94 -15.23
C PHE A 11 11.69 7.07 -13.88
N GLU A 12 11.83 8.29 -13.37
CA GLU A 12 12.47 8.55 -12.08
C GLU A 12 11.60 8.12 -10.89
N ASP A 13 10.28 8.28 -11.04
CA ASP A 13 9.30 7.94 -10.01
C ASP A 13 8.46 6.71 -10.40
N SER A 14 7.70 6.22 -9.42
CA SER A 14 6.75 5.13 -9.61
C SER A 14 5.53 5.54 -10.44
N ILE A 15 4.96 4.57 -11.15
CA ILE A 15 3.73 4.76 -11.94
C ILE A 15 2.44 4.51 -11.14
N ILE A 16 2.56 4.01 -9.90
CA ILE A 16 1.46 3.81 -8.94
C ILE A 16 1.96 4.12 -7.53
N MET A 17 1.02 4.25 -6.59
CA MET A 17 1.28 4.63 -5.19
C MET A 17 2.28 3.72 -4.46
N GLY A 18 2.91 4.26 -3.42
CA GLY A 18 3.73 3.54 -2.43
C GLY A 18 3.27 3.78 -0.99
N THR A 19 4.15 3.52 -0.03
CA THR A 19 3.89 3.68 1.41
C THR A 19 3.57 5.14 1.78
N GLU A 20 4.31 6.11 1.24
CA GLU A 20 4.10 7.52 1.55
C GLU A 20 2.70 8.02 1.14
N ASP A 21 2.21 7.56 -0.02
CA ASP A 21 0.87 7.90 -0.50
C ASP A 21 -0.22 7.31 0.38
N VAL A 22 0.00 6.10 0.93
CA VAL A 22 -0.90 5.49 1.92
C VAL A 22 -0.96 6.35 3.18
N GLY A 23 0.20 6.81 3.69
CA GLY A 23 0.25 7.71 4.85
C GLY A 23 -0.45 9.05 4.60
N LYS A 24 -0.22 9.66 3.43
CA LYS A 24 -0.90 10.90 3.01
C LYS A 24 -2.41 10.70 2.93
N ALA A 25 -2.87 9.62 2.28
CA ALA A 25 -4.29 9.32 2.16
C ALA A 25 -4.94 9.07 3.52
N ALA A 26 -4.28 8.31 4.40
CA ALA A 26 -4.73 8.03 5.75
C ALA A 26 -4.92 9.33 6.57
N ALA A 27 -3.93 10.23 6.52
CA ALA A 27 -3.97 11.51 7.21
C ALA A 27 -5.06 12.46 6.68
N LEU A 28 -5.25 12.51 5.35
CA LEU A 28 -6.26 13.36 4.72
C LEU A 28 -7.69 12.83 4.94
N THR A 29 -7.86 11.53 5.15
CA THR A 29 -9.16 10.87 5.25
C THR A 29 -9.25 9.95 6.48
N PRO A 30 -9.16 10.48 7.72
CA PRO A 30 -8.98 9.67 8.94
C PRO A 30 -10.13 8.71 9.26
N LYS A 31 -11.26 8.81 8.56
CA LYS A 31 -12.42 7.91 8.70
C LYS A 31 -12.53 6.85 7.59
N ALA A 32 -11.71 6.95 6.55
CA ALA A 32 -11.75 6.02 5.43
C ALA A 32 -11.02 4.71 5.78
N LYS A 33 -11.59 3.57 5.37
CA LYS A 33 -10.88 2.28 5.37
C LYS A 33 -10.07 2.17 4.09
N ILE A 34 -8.76 1.94 4.20
CA ILE A 34 -7.84 1.88 3.07
C ILE A 34 -7.38 0.44 2.88
N LEU A 35 -7.71 -0.16 1.74
CA LEU A 35 -7.17 -1.47 1.35
C LEU A 35 -5.98 -1.26 0.41
N THR A 36 -4.84 -1.86 0.74
CA THR A 36 -3.60 -1.76 -0.04
C THR A 36 -3.34 -3.06 -0.80
N VAL A 37 -3.17 -2.97 -2.12
CA VAL A 37 -3.06 -4.14 -3.02
C VAL A 37 -1.99 -3.89 -4.08
N HIS A 38 -1.88 -4.78 -5.08
CA HIS A 38 -0.92 -4.67 -6.17
C HIS A 38 0.54 -4.75 -5.68
N MET A 39 0.81 -5.76 -4.85
CA MET A 39 2.11 -6.09 -4.27
C MET A 39 2.36 -7.59 -4.45
N ASP A 40 3.63 -8.01 -4.42
CA ASP A 40 4.11 -9.41 -4.41
C ASP A 40 3.74 -10.31 -5.62
N THR A 41 3.03 -9.80 -6.64
CA THR A 41 2.61 -10.63 -7.78
C THR A 41 3.40 -10.34 -9.06
N VAL A 42 3.76 -9.08 -9.32
CA VAL A 42 4.43 -8.67 -10.56
C VAL A 42 5.84 -8.17 -10.26
N ASN A 43 6.74 -8.34 -11.23
CA ASN A 43 8.19 -8.12 -11.04
C ASN A 43 8.60 -6.66 -10.83
N HIS A 44 7.75 -5.70 -11.17
CA HIS A 44 8.09 -4.28 -11.19
C HIS A 44 7.61 -3.52 -9.96
N THR A 45 6.90 -4.17 -9.03
CA THR A 45 6.54 -3.57 -7.74
C THR A 45 7.75 -3.54 -6.83
N ALA A 46 8.13 -2.36 -6.35
CA ALA A 46 9.25 -2.16 -5.44
C ALA A 46 8.86 -2.20 -3.96
N VAL A 47 7.56 -2.19 -3.64
CA VAL A 47 7.02 -2.37 -2.29
C VAL A 47 6.32 -3.72 -2.20
N ASP A 48 6.73 -4.51 -1.21
CA ASP A 48 6.10 -5.80 -0.86
C ASP A 48 5.13 -5.64 0.33
N ARG A 49 4.28 -6.65 0.57
CA ARG A 49 3.33 -6.63 1.71
C ARG A 49 4.03 -6.46 3.05
N LYS A 50 5.20 -7.07 3.22
CA LYS A 50 6.00 -6.98 4.46
C LYS A 50 6.45 -5.55 4.74
N THR A 51 6.90 -4.84 3.71
CA THR A 51 7.33 -3.44 3.76
C THR A 51 6.14 -2.54 4.05
N MET A 52 5.00 -2.75 3.37
CA MET A 52 3.76 -2.02 3.66
C MET A 52 3.31 -2.24 5.11
N LYS A 53 3.35 -3.49 5.59
CA LYS A 53 2.98 -3.82 6.98
C LYS A 53 3.87 -3.12 7.99
N LYS A 54 5.18 -3.17 7.81
CA LYS A 54 6.13 -2.46 8.67
C LYS A 54 5.86 -0.95 8.69
N TYR A 55 5.52 -0.37 7.55
CA TYR A 55 5.17 1.05 7.45
C TYR A 55 3.88 1.38 8.21
N VAL A 56 2.80 0.63 7.95
CA VAL A 56 1.50 0.80 8.62
C VAL A 56 1.63 0.65 10.14
N ASP A 57 2.37 -0.37 10.58
CA ASP A 57 2.60 -0.61 12.01
C ASP A 57 3.40 0.52 12.66
N GLY A 58 4.43 1.03 11.97
CA GLY A 58 5.26 2.14 12.45
C GLY A 58 4.55 3.49 12.49
N MET A 59 3.54 3.68 11.64
CA MET A 59 2.72 4.91 11.58
C MET A 59 1.48 4.86 12.48
N GLY A 60 1.20 3.73 13.15
CA GLY A 60 0.01 3.58 13.98
C GLY A 60 -1.30 3.53 13.17
N LEU A 61 -1.25 3.02 11.94
CA LEU A 61 -2.37 3.04 10.99
C LEU A 61 -3.13 1.70 10.88
N GLN A 62 -2.89 0.75 11.78
CA GLN A 62 -3.39 -0.62 11.70
C GLN A 62 -4.93 -0.71 11.68
N ASP A 63 -5.62 0.21 12.34
CA ASP A 63 -7.09 0.24 12.39
C ASP A 63 -7.72 0.82 11.10
N GLN A 64 -6.92 1.53 10.30
CA GLN A 64 -7.38 2.24 9.11
C GLN A 64 -6.94 1.55 7.81
N VAL A 65 -5.75 0.95 7.81
CA VAL A 65 -5.11 0.38 6.62
C VAL A 65 -5.07 -1.14 6.71
N THR A 66 -5.73 -1.80 5.75
CA THR A 66 -5.74 -3.27 5.60
C THR A 66 -4.82 -3.69 4.44
N ILE A 67 -4.05 -4.76 4.67
CA ILE A 67 -3.12 -5.34 3.70
C ILE A 67 -3.56 -6.79 3.47
N PRO A 68 -4.54 -7.03 2.57
CA PRO A 68 -5.07 -8.37 2.38
C PRO A 68 -4.06 -9.32 1.72
N GLU A 69 -4.08 -10.57 2.18
CA GLU A 69 -3.41 -11.68 1.52
C GLU A 69 -4.18 -12.13 0.26
N ASP A 70 -3.51 -12.89 -0.60
CA ASP A 70 -4.17 -13.47 -1.79
C ASP A 70 -5.31 -14.40 -1.35
N GLY A 71 -6.53 -14.12 -1.80
CA GLY A 71 -7.73 -14.87 -1.45
C GLY A 71 -8.42 -14.42 -0.15
N GLU A 72 -7.89 -13.43 0.56
CA GLU A 72 -8.54 -12.89 1.76
C GLU A 72 -9.83 -12.13 1.44
N THR A 73 -10.87 -12.35 2.25
CA THR A 73 -12.12 -11.57 2.18
C THR A 73 -12.16 -10.54 3.29
N VAL A 74 -12.14 -9.25 2.91
CA VAL A 74 -12.27 -8.13 3.85
C VAL A 74 -13.74 -7.69 3.95
N LYS A 75 -14.28 -7.63 5.17
CA LYS A 75 -15.62 -7.08 5.43
C LYS A 75 -15.54 -5.59 5.77
N LEU A 76 -16.37 -4.78 5.13
CA LEU A 76 -16.39 -3.31 5.26
C LEU A 76 -17.49 -2.82 6.19
#